data_AF-A0A0H2RNF0-F1
#
_entry.id   AF-A0A0H2RNF0-F1
#
_cell.length_a   1.000
_cell.length_b   1.000
_cell.length_c   1.000
_cell.angle_alpha   90.00
_cell.angle_beta   90.00
_cell.angle_gamma   90.00
#
_symmetry.space_group_name_H-M   'P 1'
#
loop_
_entity.id
_entity.type
_entity.pdbx_description
1 polymer ?
#
loop_
_entity_poly.entity_id
_entity_poly.type
_entity_poly.pdbx_seq_one_letter_code
_entity_poly.pdbx_strand_id
1 'polypeptide(L)'
;MDDFTEDHSKLLLPREWLVKVDVTTSTPYLFKFAHSADQSGCCILISDTKKVWTEVLPRKHFSRRWKKCNPNIPVPEEDNLASKILCSIHSASGLSDASFDIIDSPIADLSFELEFEGFKWRWDTFLLGPRTSSDIISKHLIMPLITMAHVAFYSADPVSELCEEDLEKVVDKIGRAARRSVDTHVKHTIAKPRIATSLQRVSALLGLVPDLPLRLLPTTWRACWRNAIQNPRWLKVTRQRSPLVPQRLKGSLAQDTLPNPYAPKERATRQLDVLLLRRLTSRLALKQKRRARTTHPQARLHLA
;
A
#
# COMPACT_ATOMS: atom_id res chain seq x y z
N MET A 1 6.52 17.11 -15.72
CA MET A 1 6.00 16.15 -14.74
C MET A 1 6.14 16.77 -13.39
N ASP A 2 5.18 16.59 -12.51
CA ASP A 2 5.26 17.17 -11.17
C ASP A 2 6.07 16.23 -10.27
N ASP A 3 6.80 16.80 -9.32
CA ASP A 3 7.62 16.02 -8.40
C ASP A 3 6.75 15.22 -7.43
N PHE A 4 7.24 14.03 -7.05
CA PHE A 4 6.60 13.24 -6.01
C PHE A 4 6.86 13.86 -4.63
N THR A 5 5.81 14.07 -3.84
CA THR A 5 5.87 14.79 -2.56
C THR A 5 5.38 13.89 -1.43
N GLU A 6 5.55 14.34 -0.18
CA GLU A 6 5.05 13.62 1.00
C GLU A 6 3.51 13.48 0.98
N ASP A 7 2.79 14.45 0.41
CA ASP A 7 1.33 14.41 0.34
C ASP A 7 0.85 13.35 -0.66
N HIS A 8 1.54 13.19 -1.80
CA HIS A 8 1.31 12.06 -2.71
C HIS A 8 1.55 10.72 -2.00
N SER A 9 2.63 10.60 -1.22
CA SER A 9 2.89 9.40 -0.40
C SER A 9 1.77 9.13 0.60
N LYS A 10 1.25 10.15 1.31
CA LYS A 10 0.13 9.99 2.25
C LYS A 10 -1.15 9.51 1.56
N LEU A 11 -1.45 10.00 0.36
CA LEU A 11 -2.60 9.55 -0.43
C LEU A 11 -2.51 8.07 -0.85
N LEU A 12 -1.30 7.54 -1.00
CA LEU A 12 -1.03 6.16 -1.37
C LEU A 12 -0.96 5.20 -0.17
N LEU A 13 -0.81 5.69 1.06
CA LEU A 13 -0.76 4.84 2.26
C LEU A 13 -1.98 3.92 2.42
N PRO A 14 -3.24 4.40 2.31
CA PRO A 14 -4.43 3.56 2.48
C PRO A 14 -4.71 2.65 1.26
N ARG A 15 -3.94 2.77 0.17
CA ARG A 15 -4.14 1.98 -1.04
C ARG A 15 -3.48 0.61 -0.88
N GLU A 16 -4.16 -0.42 -1.35
CA GLU A 16 -3.64 -1.78 -1.41
C GLU A 16 -2.44 -1.87 -2.37
N TRP A 17 -1.59 -2.87 -2.13
CA TRP A 17 -0.54 -3.22 -3.08
C TRP A 17 -1.13 -4.14 -4.14
N LEU A 18 -0.96 -3.77 -5.41
CA LEU A 18 -1.28 -4.61 -6.55
C LEU A 18 0.01 -5.22 -7.11
N VAL A 19 -0.08 -6.32 -7.84
CA VAL A 19 1.11 -7.05 -8.33
C VAL A 19 0.98 -7.40 -9.80
N LYS A 20 2.05 -7.17 -10.56
CA LYS A 20 2.29 -7.77 -11.88
C LYS A 20 3.66 -8.40 -11.92
N VAL A 21 3.79 -9.44 -12.74
CA VAL A 21 5.08 -10.08 -12.99
C VAL A 21 5.42 -9.84 -14.45
N ASP A 22 6.58 -9.25 -14.70
CA ASP A 22 7.13 -9.20 -16.05
C ASP A 22 7.49 -10.63 -16.47
N VAL A 23 6.84 -11.10 -17.54
CA VAL A 23 7.02 -12.46 -18.05
C VAL A 23 8.45 -12.69 -18.55
N THR A 24 9.11 -11.64 -19.06
CA THR A 24 10.45 -11.75 -19.65
C THR A 24 11.52 -11.94 -18.58
N THR A 25 11.47 -11.14 -17.52
CA THR A 25 12.49 -11.18 -16.44
C THR A 25 12.04 -11.96 -15.22
N SER A 26 10.78 -12.40 -15.16
CA SER A 26 10.13 -12.97 -13.97
C SER A 26 10.22 -12.03 -12.75
N THR A 27 10.30 -10.72 -12.97
CA THR A 27 10.41 -9.73 -11.90
C THR A 27 9.02 -9.30 -11.44
N PRO A 28 8.69 -9.45 -10.14
CA PRO A 28 7.44 -8.92 -9.60
C PRO A 28 7.56 -7.41 -9.38
N TYR A 29 6.59 -6.67 -9.90
CA TYR A 29 6.38 -5.25 -9.66
C TYR A 29 5.17 -5.06 -8.75
N LEU A 30 5.35 -4.26 -7.69
CA LEU A 30 4.32 -3.88 -6.74
C LEU A 30 3.84 -2.46 -7.06
N PHE A 31 2.54 -2.27 -7.19
CA PHE A 31 1.92 -0.99 -7.56
C PHE A 31 1.07 -0.45 -6.42
N LYS A 32 1.08 0.86 -6.25
CA LYS A 32 0.02 1.62 -5.60
C LYS A 32 -0.41 2.75 -6.51
N PHE A 33 -1.71 2.94 -6.64
CA PHE A 33 -2.29 4.01 -7.44
C PHE A 33 -3.26 4.83 -6.59
N ALA A 34 -3.22 6.15 -6.77
CA ALA A 34 -4.20 7.04 -6.18
C ALA A 34 -4.62 8.10 -7.19
N HIS A 35 -5.93 8.31 -7.27
CA HIS A 35 -6.53 9.46 -7.93
C HIS A 35 -6.97 10.46 -6.85
N SER A 36 -6.61 11.74 -7.00
CA SER A 36 -7.00 12.76 -6.02
C SER A 36 -8.45 13.20 -6.21
N ALA A 37 -9.20 13.33 -5.11
CA ALA A 37 -10.61 13.71 -5.15
C ALA A 37 -10.81 15.19 -5.55
N ASP A 38 -9.81 16.04 -5.27
CA ASP A 38 -9.77 17.44 -5.69
C ASP A 38 -9.48 17.63 -7.19
N GLN A 39 -9.37 16.52 -7.94
CA GLN A 39 -9.12 16.49 -9.38
C GLN A 39 -7.79 17.14 -9.79
N SER A 40 -6.82 17.27 -8.88
CA SER A 40 -5.47 17.76 -9.20
C SER A 40 -4.70 16.82 -10.14
N GLY A 41 -4.98 15.51 -10.06
CA GLY A 41 -4.41 14.50 -10.93
C GLY A 41 -4.44 13.11 -10.32
N CYS A 42 -3.58 12.24 -10.83
CA CYS A 42 -3.31 10.93 -10.26
C CYS A 42 -1.82 10.73 -10.04
N CYS A 43 -1.47 9.80 -9.15
CA CYS A 43 -0.10 9.38 -8.95
C CYS A 43 -0.02 7.86 -8.84
N ILE A 44 1.12 7.34 -9.26
CA ILE A 44 1.46 5.93 -9.18
C ILE A 44 2.82 5.77 -8.49
N LEU A 45 2.94 4.70 -7.72
CA LEU A 45 4.15 4.28 -7.05
C LEU A 45 4.38 2.81 -7.37
N ILE A 46 5.59 2.49 -7.80
CA ILE A 46 5.95 1.18 -8.31
C ILE A 46 7.27 0.76 -7.66
N SER A 47 7.39 -0.50 -7.29
CA SER A 47 8.63 -1.05 -6.77
C SER A 47 8.82 -2.49 -7.19
N ASP A 48 10.05 -2.84 -7.57
CA ASP A 48 10.52 -4.22 -7.75
C ASP A 48 11.12 -4.78 -6.44
N THR A 49 10.78 -4.16 -5.29
CA THR A 49 11.37 -4.34 -3.95
C THR A 49 12.81 -3.87 -3.76
N LYS A 50 13.47 -3.37 -4.81
CA LYS A 50 14.85 -2.85 -4.77
C LYS A 50 14.90 -1.36 -5.07
N LYS A 51 14.17 -0.94 -6.09
CA LYS A 51 14.02 0.42 -6.59
C LYS A 51 12.57 0.86 -6.40
N VAL A 52 12.37 2.17 -6.37
CA VAL A 52 11.04 2.77 -6.32
C VAL A 52 10.95 3.79 -7.44
N TRP A 53 9.93 3.67 -8.27
CA TRP A 53 9.59 4.64 -9.29
C TRP A 53 8.25 5.27 -8.99
N THR A 54 8.12 6.53 -9.38
CA THR A 54 6.87 7.24 -9.23
C THR A 54 6.57 8.09 -10.44
N GLU A 55 5.30 8.38 -10.63
CA GLU A 55 4.86 9.40 -11.55
C GLU A 55 3.66 10.14 -10.94
N VAL A 56 3.70 11.46 -11.02
CA VAL A 56 2.56 12.32 -10.73
C VAL A 56 2.09 12.89 -12.04
N LEU A 57 0.84 12.60 -12.40
CA LEU A 57 0.22 13.03 -13.65
C LEU A 57 -0.88 14.06 -13.35
N PRO A 58 -0.61 15.36 -13.55
CA PRO A 58 -1.61 16.39 -13.40
C PRO A 58 -2.73 16.22 -14.44
N ARG A 59 -3.94 16.64 -14.08
CA ARG A 59 -5.12 16.51 -14.96
C ARG A 59 -4.90 17.05 -16.38
N LYS A 60 -4.19 18.17 -16.54
CA LYS A 60 -3.88 18.77 -17.86
C LYS A 60 -3.10 17.83 -18.80
N HIS A 61 -2.33 16.90 -18.24
CA HIS A 61 -1.56 15.91 -19.01
C HIS A 61 -2.35 14.63 -19.27
N PHE A 62 -3.36 14.34 -18.45
CA PHE A 62 -4.19 13.16 -18.56
C PHE A 62 -4.86 13.04 -19.94
N SER A 63 -5.62 14.06 -20.37
CA SER A 63 -6.38 14.00 -21.63
C SER A 63 -5.45 13.92 -22.86
N ARG A 64 -4.26 14.52 -22.79
CA ARG A 64 -3.25 14.42 -23.86
C ARG A 64 -2.72 12.99 -23.97
N ARG A 65 -2.38 12.38 -22.82
CA ARG A 65 -1.91 11.00 -22.78
C ARG A 65 -3.00 10.02 -23.22
N TRP A 66 -4.23 10.23 -22.78
CA TRP A 66 -5.39 9.45 -23.22
C TRP A 66 -5.48 9.40 -24.75
N LYS A 67 -5.50 10.57 -25.41
CA LYS A 67 -5.58 10.67 -26.88
C LYS A 67 -4.42 9.97 -27.59
N LYS A 68 -3.22 10.04 -26.99
CA LYS A 68 -2.03 9.39 -27.53
C LYS A 68 -2.11 7.87 -27.46
N CYS A 69 -2.56 7.32 -26.33
CA CYS A 69 -2.65 5.87 -26.12
C CYS A 69 -3.89 5.26 -26.81
N ASN A 70 -4.95 6.04 -26.99
CA ASN A 70 -6.24 5.56 -27.47
C ASN A 70 -6.80 6.46 -28.58
N PRO A 71 -6.13 6.56 -29.75
CA PRO A 71 -6.56 7.47 -30.82
C PRO A 71 -7.96 7.13 -31.38
N ASN A 72 -8.37 5.87 -31.27
CA ASN A 72 -9.65 5.37 -31.77
C ASN A 72 -10.79 5.46 -30.74
N ILE A 73 -10.48 5.75 -29.47
CA ILE A 73 -11.48 5.87 -28.42
C ILE A 73 -11.79 7.36 -28.25
N PRO A 74 -13.04 7.80 -28.52
CA PRO A 74 -13.40 9.20 -28.35
C PRO A 74 -13.13 9.61 -26.90
N VAL A 75 -12.53 10.80 -26.73
CA VAL A 75 -12.29 11.32 -25.39
C VAL A 75 -13.64 11.55 -24.73
N PRO A 76 -13.90 10.96 -23.56
CA PRO A 76 -15.13 11.21 -22.85
C PRO A 76 -15.29 12.71 -22.61
N GLU A 77 -16.45 13.28 -22.95
CA GLU A 77 -16.75 14.69 -22.65
C GLU A 77 -16.70 14.96 -21.14
N GLU A 78 -17.03 13.94 -20.35
CA GLU A 78 -16.84 13.95 -18.91
C GLU A 78 -15.43 13.44 -18.55
N ASP A 79 -14.55 14.35 -18.13
CA ASP A 79 -13.23 14.02 -17.55
C ASP A 79 -13.29 12.93 -16.47
N ASN A 80 -14.44 12.76 -15.83
CA ASN A 80 -14.69 11.73 -14.82
C ASN A 80 -14.75 10.30 -15.38
N LEU A 81 -15.10 10.08 -16.65
CA LEU A 81 -15.18 8.71 -17.17
C LEU A 81 -13.79 8.12 -17.39
N ALA A 82 -12.89 8.93 -17.95
CA ALA A 82 -11.54 8.52 -18.24
C ALA A 82 -10.75 8.17 -16.96
N SER A 83 -10.93 8.97 -15.90
CA SER A 83 -10.37 8.67 -14.58
C SER A 83 -11.01 7.44 -13.93
N LYS A 84 -12.32 7.21 -14.11
CA LYS A 84 -12.98 5.97 -13.63
C LYS A 84 -12.41 4.73 -14.29
N ILE A 85 -12.16 4.75 -15.60
CA ILE A 85 -11.53 3.63 -16.32
C ILE A 85 -10.11 3.40 -15.81
N LEU A 86 -9.33 4.47 -15.61
CA LEU A 86 -7.99 4.30 -15.05
C LEU A 86 -8.02 3.73 -13.62
N CYS A 87 -8.97 4.18 -12.79
CA CYS A 87 -9.20 3.63 -11.45
C CYS A 87 -9.63 2.17 -11.49
N SER A 88 -10.47 1.75 -12.44
CA SER A 88 -10.91 0.35 -12.55
C SER A 88 -9.74 -0.57 -12.91
N ILE A 89 -8.84 -0.13 -13.79
CA ILE A 89 -7.62 -0.88 -14.14
C ILE A 89 -6.68 -1.01 -12.94
N HIS A 90 -6.63 -0.02 -12.07
CA HIS A 90 -5.86 -0.07 -10.82
C HIS A 90 -6.68 -0.58 -9.63
N SER A 91 -7.64 -1.47 -9.88
CA SER A 91 -8.25 -2.31 -8.84
C SER A 91 -7.56 -3.68 -8.81
N ALA A 92 -7.71 -4.44 -7.72
CA ALA A 92 -7.18 -5.80 -7.64
C ALA A 92 -7.58 -6.68 -8.85
N SER A 93 -8.86 -6.65 -9.24
CA SER A 93 -9.37 -7.42 -10.39
C SER A 93 -8.98 -6.81 -11.73
N GLY A 94 -9.09 -5.48 -11.88
CA GLY A 94 -8.75 -4.83 -13.13
C GLY A 94 -7.27 -4.99 -13.47
N LEU A 95 -6.39 -4.88 -12.47
CA LEU A 95 -4.97 -5.05 -12.71
C LEU A 95 -4.69 -6.52 -13.01
N SER A 96 -5.24 -7.50 -12.27
CA SER A 96 -4.99 -8.92 -12.56
C SER A 96 -5.27 -9.29 -14.01
N ASP A 97 -6.34 -8.72 -14.58
CA ASP A 97 -6.84 -9.03 -15.91
C ASP A 97 -6.15 -8.22 -17.02
N ALA A 98 -5.51 -7.09 -16.68
CA ALA A 98 -4.79 -6.27 -17.65
C ALA A 98 -3.51 -6.95 -18.17
N SER A 99 -3.11 -6.69 -19.43
CA SER A 99 -1.74 -6.98 -19.86
C SER A 99 -0.75 -6.04 -19.18
N PHE A 100 0.52 -6.44 -19.08
CA PHE A 100 1.58 -5.63 -18.51
C PHE A 100 2.86 -5.81 -19.32
N ASP A 101 3.26 -4.77 -20.02
CA ASP A 101 4.41 -4.79 -20.92
C ASP A 101 5.37 -3.65 -20.57
N ILE A 102 6.63 -3.97 -20.28
CA ILE A 102 7.69 -2.98 -20.08
C ILE A 102 8.17 -2.50 -21.45
N ILE A 103 8.32 -1.19 -21.61
CA ILE A 103 8.65 -0.57 -22.90
C ILE A 103 9.78 0.41 -22.73
N ASP A 104 10.69 0.41 -23.69
CA ASP A 104 11.79 1.37 -23.74
C ASP A 104 11.27 2.80 -23.89
N SER A 105 11.82 3.69 -23.06
CA SER A 105 11.52 5.11 -23.10
C SER A 105 12.82 5.90 -22.99
N PRO A 106 13.08 6.88 -23.88
CA PRO A 106 14.28 7.69 -23.80
C PRO A 106 14.27 8.69 -22.64
N ILE A 107 13.11 8.90 -22.00
CA ILE A 107 12.90 9.93 -20.99
C ILE A 107 12.59 9.39 -19.60
N ALA A 108 12.15 8.14 -19.47
CA ALA A 108 11.68 7.58 -18.21
C ALA A 108 12.60 6.44 -17.77
N ASP A 109 12.85 6.34 -16.46
CA ASP A 109 13.67 5.26 -15.89
C ASP A 109 12.95 3.91 -15.93
N LEU A 110 11.61 3.93 -15.89
CA LEU A 110 10.76 2.77 -16.10
C LEU A 110 9.48 3.22 -16.80
N SER A 111 9.25 2.68 -18.00
CA SER A 111 8.02 2.89 -18.77
C SER A 111 7.35 1.55 -19.02
N PHE A 112 6.03 1.53 -18.89
CA PHE A 112 5.24 0.32 -19.14
C PHE A 112 3.84 0.66 -19.61
N GLU A 113 3.21 -0.29 -20.28
CA GLU A 113 1.85 -0.21 -20.76
C GLU A 113 0.97 -1.25 -20.07
N LEU A 114 -0.26 -0.81 -19.78
CA LEU A 114 -1.36 -1.64 -19.31
C LEU A 114 -2.44 -1.64 -20.38
N GLU A 115 -2.87 -2.82 -20.81
CA GLU A 115 -4.02 -2.98 -21.71
C GLU A 115 -5.14 -3.74 -21.00
N PHE A 116 -6.35 -3.18 -21.00
CA PHE A 116 -7.52 -3.75 -20.34
C PHE A 116 -8.77 -3.45 -21.17
N GLU A 117 -9.48 -4.49 -21.62
CA GLU A 117 -10.74 -4.37 -22.40
C GLU A 117 -10.61 -3.43 -23.63
N GLY A 118 -9.48 -3.49 -24.33
CA GLY A 118 -9.19 -2.65 -25.51
C GLY A 118 -8.83 -1.19 -25.17
N PHE A 119 -8.81 -0.82 -23.89
CA PHE A 119 -8.24 0.43 -23.42
C PHE A 119 -6.77 0.24 -23.08
N LYS A 120 -5.94 1.20 -23.49
CA LYS A 120 -4.49 1.19 -23.29
C LYS A 120 -4.03 2.40 -22.49
N TRP A 121 -3.17 2.17 -21.51
CA TRP A 121 -2.57 3.24 -20.73
C TRP A 121 -1.08 3.03 -20.53
N ARG A 122 -0.31 4.12 -20.67
CA ARG A 122 1.13 4.13 -20.47
C ARG A 122 1.51 4.94 -19.26
N TRP A 123 2.40 4.41 -18.44
CA TRP A 123 3.07 5.16 -17.38
C TRP A 123 4.53 5.38 -17.75
N ASP A 124 5.03 6.58 -17.50
CA ASP A 124 6.41 7.02 -17.69
C ASP A 124 6.94 7.44 -16.32
N THR A 125 7.47 6.48 -15.57
CA THR A 125 7.85 6.65 -14.17
C THR A 125 9.34 6.94 -13.99
N PHE A 126 9.66 7.69 -12.93
CA PHE A 126 11.00 8.17 -12.64
C PHE A 126 11.50 7.59 -11.32
N LEU A 127 12.78 7.22 -11.29
CA LEU A 127 13.43 6.61 -10.15
C LEU A 127 13.55 7.63 -9.01
N LEU A 128 13.11 7.25 -7.83
CA LEU A 128 13.32 8.05 -6.63
C LEU A 128 14.72 7.80 -6.06
N GLY A 129 15.34 8.89 -5.57
CA GLY A 129 16.64 8.81 -4.91
C GLY A 129 16.64 7.84 -3.71
N PRO A 130 17.81 7.27 -3.35
CA PRO A 130 17.90 6.15 -2.41
C PRO A 130 17.29 6.46 -1.03
N ARG A 131 17.44 7.70 -0.54
CA ARG A 131 16.85 8.14 0.72
C ARG A 131 15.32 8.06 0.67
N THR A 132 14.70 8.73 -0.30
CA THR A 132 13.24 8.75 -0.47
C THR A 132 12.68 7.35 -0.74
N SER A 133 13.36 6.57 -1.60
CA SER A 133 13.00 5.18 -1.87
C SER A 133 12.99 4.33 -0.59
N SER A 134 14.02 4.46 0.26
CA SER A 134 14.09 3.72 1.53
C SER A 134 13.00 4.13 2.52
N ASP A 135 12.68 5.42 2.60
CA ASP A 135 11.60 5.94 3.44
C ASP A 135 10.23 5.41 2.97
N ILE A 136 10.01 5.36 1.65
CA ILE A 136 8.81 4.81 1.04
C ILE A 136 8.70 3.31 1.32
N ILE A 137 9.72 2.52 1.02
CA ILE A 137 9.70 1.07 1.25
C ILE A 137 9.47 0.76 2.74
N SER A 138 10.11 1.52 3.62
CA SER A 138 9.92 1.40 5.06
C SER A 138 8.45 1.61 5.47
N LYS A 139 7.86 2.75 5.08
CA LYS A 139 6.49 3.13 5.46
C LYS A 139 5.40 2.31 4.77
N HIS A 140 5.55 2.05 3.47
CA HIS A 140 4.50 1.44 2.65
C HIS A 140 4.55 -0.09 2.64
N LEU A 141 5.68 -0.71 2.95
CA LEU A 141 5.86 -2.16 2.84
C LEU A 141 6.40 -2.81 4.12
N ILE A 142 7.59 -2.42 4.58
CA ILE A 142 8.27 -3.10 5.70
C ILE A 142 7.45 -2.98 6.99
N MET A 143 7.03 -1.77 7.36
CA MET A 143 6.29 -1.54 8.59
C MET A 143 4.91 -2.24 8.63
N PRO A 144 4.10 -2.19 7.55
CA PRO A 144 2.91 -3.03 7.42
C PRO A 144 3.21 -4.52 7.58
N LEU A 145 4.24 -5.06 6.94
CA LEU A 145 4.60 -6.48 7.03
C LEU A 145 5.04 -6.90 8.44
N ILE A 146 5.81 -6.07 9.15
CA ILE A 146 6.15 -6.31 10.56
C ILE A 146 4.87 -6.34 11.42
N THR A 147 3.93 -5.43 11.15
CA THR A 147 2.65 -5.37 11.87
C THR A 147 1.79 -6.60 11.57
N MET A 148 1.74 -7.06 10.32
CA MET A 148 1.05 -8.30 9.95
C MET A 148 1.70 -9.53 10.59
N ALA A 149 3.02 -9.59 10.66
CA ALA A 149 3.73 -10.65 11.39
C ALA A 149 3.41 -10.60 12.89
N HIS A 150 3.24 -9.41 13.48
CA HIS A 150 2.75 -9.29 14.85
C HIS A 150 1.36 -9.93 14.95
N VAL A 151 0.39 -9.50 14.14
CA VAL A 151 -0.98 -10.06 14.15
C VAL A 151 -0.96 -11.59 14.05
N ALA A 152 -0.23 -12.14 13.07
CA ALA A 152 -0.22 -13.57 12.78
C ALA A 152 0.40 -14.47 13.85
N PHE A 153 1.32 -13.95 14.67
CA PHE A 153 2.03 -14.75 15.68
C PHE A 153 1.61 -14.46 17.12
N TYR A 154 0.76 -13.44 17.34
CA TYR A 154 0.32 -13.02 18.67
C TYR A 154 -1.13 -13.30 18.97
N SER A 155 -1.96 -13.51 17.95
CA SER A 155 -3.33 -13.99 18.15
C SER A 155 -3.29 -15.38 18.78
N ALA A 156 -4.19 -15.61 19.74
CA ALA A 156 -4.36 -16.94 20.33
C ALA A 156 -4.92 -17.91 19.27
N ASP A 157 -5.87 -17.42 18.49
CA ASP A 157 -6.48 -18.12 17.37
C ASP A 157 -5.73 -17.81 16.07
N PRO A 158 -5.56 -18.77 15.16
CA PRO A 158 -5.03 -18.53 13.83
C PRO A 158 -5.78 -17.39 13.12
N VAL A 159 -5.06 -16.56 12.35
CA VAL A 159 -5.68 -15.45 11.59
C VAL A 159 -6.76 -15.96 10.63
N SER A 160 -6.63 -17.20 10.14
CA SER A 160 -7.60 -17.87 9.27
C SER A 160 -8.93 -18.22 9.97
N GLU A 161 -8.98 -18.22 11.30
CA GLU A 161 -10.18 -18.57 12.09
C GLU A 161 -10.94 -17.33 12.58
N LEU A 162 -10.36 -16.12 12.44
CA LEU A 162 -11.01 -14.87 12.81
C LEU A 162 -12.01 -14.46 11.73
N CYS A 163 -13.18 -13.94 12.14
CA CYS A 163 -14.07 -13.26 11.20
C CYS A 163 -13.47 -11.91 10.77
N GLU A 164 -13.97 -11.36 9.67
CA GLU A 164 -13.44 -10.11 9.08
C GLU A 164 -13.50 -8.94 10.08
N GLU A 165 -14.61 -8.79 10.80
CA GLU A 165 -14.78 -7.70 11.76
C GLU A 165 -13.82 -7.79 12.96
N ASP A 166 -13.52 -9.00 13.41
CA ASP A 166 -12.59 -9.21 14.52
C ASP A 166 -11.13 -9.07 14.05
N LEU A 167 -10.82 -9.54 12.84
CA LEU A 167 -9.53 -9.30 12.20
C LEU A 167 -9.27 -7.80 12.05
N GLU A 168 -10.24 -7.03 11.55
CA GLU A 168 -10.15 -5.57 11.45
C GLU A 168 -9.86 -4.93 12.80
N LYS A 169 -10.62 -5.26 13.86
CA LYS A 169 -10.39 -4.73 15.21
C LYS A 169 -8.99 -5.06 15.74
N VAL A 170 -8.51 -6.28 15.52
CA VAL A 170 -7.19 -6.73 15.95
C VAL A 170 -6.10 -5.96 15.21
N VAL A 171 -6.19 -5.86 13.89
CA VAL A 171 -5.26 -5.09 13.04
C VAL A 171 -5.25 -3.63 13.45
N ASP A 172 -6.41 -3.02 13.66
CA ASP A 172 -6.55 -1.63 14.09
C ASP A 172 -5.93 -1.38 15.47
N LYS A 173 -6.18 -2.28 16.42
CA LYS A 173 -5.61 -2.20 17.78
C LYS A 173 -4.09 -2.27 17.74
N ILE A 174 -3.54 -3.25 17.03
CA ILE A 174 -2.08 -3.43 16.91
C ILE A 174 -1.46 -2.28 16.11
N GLY A 175 -2.08 -1.87 15.00
CA GLY A 175 -1.62 -0.76 14.16
C GLY A 175 -1.61 0.58 14.92
N ARG A 176 -2.64 0.89 15.71
CA ARG A 176 -2.65 2.07 16.58
C ARG A 176 -1.54 2.02 17.64
N ALA A 177 -1.28 0.86 18.23
CA ALA A 177 -0.18 0.70 19.19
C ALA A 177 1.19 0.89 18.50
N ALA A 178 1.39 0.24 17.34
CA ALA A 178 2.59 0.35 16.53
C ALA A 178 2.92 1.79 16.13
N ARG A 179 1.90 2.56 15.72
CA ARG A 179 2.05 3.97 15.35
C ARG A 179 2.56 4.85 16.50
N ARG A 180 2.21 4.55 17.76
CA ARG A 180 2.63 5.37 18.92
C ARG A 180 4.10 5.15 19.30
N SER A 181 4.63 3.96 19.08
CA SER A 181 6.05 3.64 19.35
C SER A 181 6.54 2.58 18.36
N VAL A 182 6.91 3.06 17.18
CA VAL A 182 7.35 2.23 16.05
C VAL A 182 8.59 1.42 16.42
N ASP A 183 9.55 2.05 17.10
CA ASP A 183 10.80 1.44 17.58
C ASP A 183 10.55 0.27 18.54
N THR A 184 9.69 0.47 19.53
CA THR A 184 9.33 -0.55 20.51
C THR A 184 8.54 -1.68 19.88
N HIS A 185 7.61 -1.37 18.96
CA HIS A 185 6.86 -2.38 18.21
C HIS A 185 7.78 -3.25 17.35
N VAL A 186 8.65 -2.65 16.54
CA VAL A 186 9.62 -3.39 15.71
C VAL A 186 10.51 -4.27 16.58
N LYS A 187 11.08 -3.70 17.65
CA LYS A 187 11.94 -4.44 18.58
C LYS A 187 11.20 -5.62 19.21
N HIS A 188 9.99 -5.40 19.72
CA HIS A 188 9.23 -6.46 20.36
C HIS A 188 8.77 -7.53 19.38
N THR A 189 8.32 -7.16 18.18
CA THR A 189 7.88 -8.13 17.16
C THR A 189 9.05 -8.99 16.69
N ILE A 190 10.18 -8.38 16.28
CA ILE A 190 11.32 -9.13 15.76
C ILE A 190 12.03 -9.95 16.85
N ALA A 191 12.06 -9.48 18.10
CA ALA A 191 12.67 -10.22 19.20
C ALA A 191 11.85 -11.47 19.62
N LYS A 192 10.65 -11.69 19.07
CA LYS A 192 9.86 -12.88 19.39
C LYS A 192 10.49 -14.12 18.75
N PRO A 193 10.77 -15.19 19.52
CA PRO A 193 11.47 -16.37 19.00
C PRO A 193 10.81 -17.00 17.79
N ARG A 194 9.48 -17.09 17.76
CA ARG A 194 8.74 -17.69 16.63
C ARG A 194 8.92 -16.87 15.35
N ILE A 195 8.88 -15.54 15.45
CA ILE A 195 9.08 -14.64 14.31
C ILE A 195 10.54 -14.67 13.87
N ALA A 196 11.49 -14.47 14.80
CA ALA A 196 12.92 -14.48 14.50
C ALA A 196 13.37 -15.76 13.79
N THR A 197 13.00 -16.93 14.33
CA THR A 197 13.36 -18.23 13.74
C THR A 197 12.64 -18.50 12.42
N SER A 198 11.40 -18.03 12.25
CA SER A 198 10.69 -18.16 10.97
C SER A 198 11.33 -17.27 9.91
N LEU A 199 11.61 -16.00 10.22
CA LEU A 199 12.31 -15.08 9.33
C LEU A 199 13.68 -15.64 8.94
N GLN A 200 14.48 -16.10 9.91
CA GLN A 200 15.78 -16.70 9.64
C GLN A 200 15.69 -17.87 8.66
N ARG A 201 14.71 -18.77 8.85
CA ARG A 201 14.52 -19.93 7.96
C ARG A 201 14.03 -19.51 6.57
N VAL A 202 13.08 -18.58 6.46
CA VAL A 202 12.60 -18.07 5.18
C VAL A 202 13.71 -17.35 4.43
N SER A 203 14.50 -16.52 5.10
CA SER A 203 15.67 -15.86 4.50
C SER A 203 16.71 -16.87 4.03
N ALA A 204 16.97 -17.93 4.79
CA ALA A 204 17.89 -18.99 4.37
C ALA A 204 17.38 -19.73 3.12
N LEU A 205 16.06 -20.00 3.04
CA LEU A 205 15.42 -20.61 1.86
C LEU A 205 15.52 -19.70 0.62
N LEU A 206 15.21 -18.41 0.76
CA LEU A 206 15.28 -17.46 -0.34
C LEU A 206 16.71 -17.15 -0.77
N GLY A 207 17.67 -17.21 0.16
CA GLY A 207 19.09 -17.07 -0.11
C GLY A 207 19.76 -18.34 -0.63
N LEU A 208 19.01 -19.44 -0.82
CA LEU A 208 19.50 -20.74 -1.27
C LEU A 208 20.67 -21.27 -0.41
N VAL A 209 20.62 -21.05 0.91
CA VAL A 209 21.62 -21.56 1.84
C VAL A 209 21.43 -23.08 1.95
N PRO A 210 22.46 -23.91 1.67
CA PRO A 210 22.32 -25.37 1.60
C PRO A 210 21.90 -25.98 2.93
N ASP A 211 22.40 -25.44 4.04
CA ASP A 211 22.08 -25.90 5.39
C ASP A 211 21.10 -24.95 6.06
N LEU A 212 19.84 -25.36 6.12
CA LEU A 212 18.82 -24.59 6.83
C LEU A 212 19.07 -24.67 8.34
N PRO A 213 19.07 -23.53 9.05
CA PRO A 213 19.29 -23.53 10.49
C PRO A 213 18.25 -24.41 11.17
N LEU A 214 18.73 -25.37 11.96
CA LEU A 214 17.89 -26.24 12.78
C LEU A 214 16.98 -25.37 13.65
N ARG A 215 15.70 -25.76 13.78
CA ARG A 215 14.79 -25.09 14.72
C ARG A 215 15.37 -25.25 16.12
N LEU A 216 15.98 -24.19 16.65
CA LEU A 216 16.37 -24.15 18.05
C LEU A 216 15.09 -24.29 18.87
N LEU A 217 14.95 -25.42 19.57
CA LEU A 217 13.82 -25.68 20.43
C LEU A 217 13.72 -24.60 21.53
N PRO A 218 12.51 -24.33 22.06
CA PRO A 218 12.25 -23.26 23.02
C PRO A 218 13.13 -23.24 24.29
N THR A 219 13.81 -24.33 24.61
CA THR A 219 14.66 -24.47 25.79
C THR A 219 16.03 -23.81 25.63
N THR A 220 16.61 -23.79 24.43
CA THR A 220 17.96 -23.24 24.21
C THR A 220 17.95 -21.74 23.92
N TRP A 221 16.87 -21.20 23.32
CA TRP A 221 16.84 -19.76 22.98
C TRP A 221 16.85 -18.86 24.23
N ARG A 222 16.19 -19.23 25.33
CA ARG A 222 16.19 -18.41 26.56
C ARG A 222 17.58 -18.35 27.20
N ALA A 223 18.37 -19.41 27.05
CA ALA A 223 19.75 -19.44 27.54
C ALA A 223 20.66 -18.61 26.62
N CYS A 224 20.58 -18.80 25.30
CA CYS A 224 21.36 -18.02 24.34
C CYS A 224 21.01 -16.52 24.36
N TRP A 225 19.73 -16.16 24.49
CA TRP A 225 19.30 -14.76 24.50
C TRP A 225 19.64 -14.06 25.81
N ARG A 226 19.49 -14.73 26.97
CA ARG A 226 20.01 -14.18 28.24
C ARG A 226 21.51 -13.96 28.17
N ASN A 227 22.27 -14.91 27.61
CA ASN A 227 23.70 -14.73 27.42
C ASN A 227 24.04 -13.59 26.43
N ALA A 228 23.23 -13.39 25.38
CA ALA A 228 23.43 -12.29 24.44
C ALA A 228 23.12 -10.90 25.04
N ILE A 229 22.11 -10.79 25.90
CA ILE A 229 21.79 -9.53 26.61
C ILE A 229 22.83 -9.25 27.70
N GLN A 230 23.25 -10.28 28.44
CA GLN A 230 24.21 -10.14 29.54
C GLN A 230 25.65 -9.94 29.05
N ASN A 231 25.96 -10.31 27.80
CA ASN A 231 27.29 -10.16 27.23
C ASN A 231 27.27 -9.28 25.97
N PRO A 232 27.21 -7.93 26.10
CA PRO A 232 27.19 -7.00 24.98
C PRO A 232 28.49 -6.98 24.16
N ARG A 233 29.48 -7.83 24.47
CA ARG A 233 30.71 -7.96 23.68
C ARG A 233 30.47 -8.42 22.24
N TRP A 234 29.39 -9.15 21.96
CA TRP A 234 29.02 -9.57 20.60
C TRP A 234 28.49 -8.43 19.71
N LEU A 235 28.09 -7.28 20.29
CA LEU A 235 27.75 -6.06 19.55
C LEU A 235 28.98 -5.22 19.16
N LYS A 236 30.21 -5.67 19.46
CA LYS A 236 31.46 -4.95 19.16
C LYS A 236 32.23 -5.46 17.93
N VAL A 237 31.62 -6.28 17.08
CA VAL A 237 32.15 -6.71 15.77
C VAL A 237 31.28 -6.05 14.69
N THR A 238 31.70 -5.18 13.77
CA THR A 238 32.99 -4.61 13.35
C THR A 238 32.65 -3.19 12.86
N ARG A 239 32.94 -2.15 13.65
CA ARG A 239 33.03 -0.79 13.10
C ARG A 239 34.43 -0.65 12.53
N GLN A 240 34.62 -1.08 11.28
CA GLN A 240 35.80 -0.69 10.53
C GLN A 240 35.73 0.84 10.39
N ARG A 241 36.66 1.54 11.06
CA ARG A 241 36.73 3.00 11.09
C ARG A 241 37.17 3.49 9.70
N SER A 242 36.28 4.13 8.96
CA SER A 242 36.69 5.02 7.87
C SER A 242 37.44 6.24 8.45
N PRO A 243 38.52 6.74 7.80
CA PRO A 243 39.28 7.87 8.32
C PRO A 243 38.51 9.20 8.23
N LEU A 244 38.38 9.82 9.40
CA LEU A 244 38.44 11.26 9.71
C LEU A 244 38.00 12.28 8.63
N VAL A 245 36.83 12.89 8.85
CA VAL A 245 36.49 14.25 8.39
C VAL A 245 36.34 15.14 9.64
N PRO A 246 36.99 16.32 9.73
CA PRO A 246 36.86 17.18 10.91
C PRO A 246 35.54 17.95 10.89
N GLN A 247 34.73 17.79 11.94
CA GLN A 247 33.57 18.64 12.21
C GLN A 247 33.98 19.86 13.03
N ARG A 248 33.58 21.02 12.51
CA ARG A 248 33.75 22.36 13.07
C ARG A 248 32.68 22.65 14.14
N LEU A 249 33.06 23.51 15.06
CA LEU A 249 32.48 23.81 16.36
C LEU A 249 31.04 24.36 16.39
N LYS A 250 30.46 24.12 17.57
CA LYS A 250 29.19 24.54 18.17
C LYS A 250 28.90 26.04 18.10
N GLY A 251 27.62 26.35 17.92
CA GLY A 251 26.98 27.61 18.33
C GLY A 251 25.59 27.30 18.91
N SER A 252 25.32 27.82 20.10
CA SER A 252 24.13 27.64 20.96
C SER A 252 23.29 28.92 20.99
N LEU A 253 22.09 28.85 21.59
CA LEU A 253 21.02 29.85 21.81
C LEU A 253 19.92 29.87 20.72
N ALA A 254 18.62 29.95 21.01
CA ALA A 254 17.86 30.06 22.26
C ALA A 254 16.42 29.57 21.99
N GLN A 255 15.72 29.16 23.05
CA GLN A 255 14.28 28.90 23.05
C GLN A 255 13.53 30.23 23.09
N ASP A 256 12.53 30.40 22.22
CA ASP A 256 11.42 31.31 22.44
C ASP A 256 10.12 30.71 21.89
N THR A 257 9.18 30.54 22.80
CA THR A 257 7.80 30.10 22.60
C THR A 257 6.96 31.25 22.05
N LEU A 258 6.31 31.05 20.90
CA LEU A 258 5.24 31.91 20.38
C LEU A 258 3.96 31.11 20.11
N PRO A 259 2.78 31.74 20.26
CA PRO A 259 1.49 31.06 20.28
C PRO A 259 0.98 30.70 18.88
N ASN A 260 0.30 29.57 18.79
CA ASN A 260 -0.36 29.03 17.59
C ASN A 260 -1.66 29.80 17.27
N PRO A 261 -1.78 30.48 16.11
CA PRO A 261 -2.98 31.23 15.72
C PRO A 261 -3.96 30.46 14.82
N TYR A 262 -3.84 29.13 14.65
CA TYR A 262 -4.71 28.35 13.77
C TYR A 262 -5.52 27.29 14.53
N ALA A 263 -6.64 27.71 15.12
CA ALA A 263 -7.74 26.83 15.50
C ALA A 263 -8.83 26.85 14.42
N PRO A 264 -9.14 25.73 13.73
CA PRO A 264 -10.22 25.71 12.75
C PRO A 264 -11.60 25.60 13.42
N LYS A 265 -12.53 26.46 12.99
CA LYS A 265 -13.97 26.37 13.29
C LYS A 265 -14.60 25.26 12.42
N GLU A 266 -14.83 24.09 12.99
CA GLU A 266 -15.68 23.05 12.38
C GLU A 266 -17.15 23.25 12.80
N ARG A 267 -18.01 23.67 11.86
CA ARG A 267 -19.48 23.47 11.91
C ARG A 267 -20.11 23.93 10.59
N ALA A 268 -20.26 23.04 9.60
CA ALA A 268 -21.21 23.24 8.48
C ALA A 268 -21.52 22.00 7.60
N THR A 269 -20.85 20.86 7.73
CA THR A 269 -20.96 19.78 6.71
C THR A 269 -21.81 18.57 7.08
N ARG A 270 -22.39 18.48 8.30
CA ARG A 270 -23.14 17.29 8.73
C ARG A 270 -24.62 17.22 8.28
N GLN A 271 -25.16 18.24 7.61
CA GLN A 271 -26.59 18.23 7.19
C GLN A 271 -26.84 17.71 5.78
N LEU A 272 -25.84 17.67 4.90
CA LEU A 272 -26.02 17.21 3.51
C LEU A 272 -26.00 15.68 3.38
N ASP A 273 -25.26 14.97 4.23
CA ASP A 273 -25.15 13.50 4.16
C ASP A 273 -26.43 12.77 4.57
N VAL A 274 -27.21 13.33 5.50
CA VAL A 274 -28.46 12.71 5.99
C VAL A 274 -29.57 12.75 4.92
N LEU A 275 -29.57 13.76 4.04
CA LEU A 275 -30.55 13.90 2.97
C LEU A 275 -30.26 12.99 1.75
N LEU A 276 -28.98 12.75 1.46
CA LEU A 276 -28.56 11.82 0.40
C LEU A 276 -28.82 10.35 0.78
N LEU A 277 -28.57 9.97 2.04
CA LEU A 277 -28.88 8.63 2.56
C LEU A 277 -30.38 8.31 2.57
N ARG A 278 -31.26 9.29 2.84
CA ARG A 278 -32.73 9.11 2.75
C ARG A 278 -33.26 8.95 1.32
N ARG A 279 -32.61 9.58 0.33
CA ARG A 279 -32.99 9.42 -1.08
C ARG A 279 -32.56 8.07 -1.68
N LEU A 280 -31.44 7.51 -1.23
CA LEU A 280 -30.94 6.22 -1.69
C LEU A 280 -31.76 5.04 -1.15
N THR A 281 -32.15 5.07 0.13
CA THR A 281 -32.99 4.02 0.75
C THR A 281 -34.40 3.96 0.14
N SER A 282 -34.96 5.11 -0.22
CA SER A 282 -36.28 5.20 -0.86
C SER A 282 -36.30 4.61 -2.29
N ARG A 283 -35.19 4.72 -3.04
CA ARG A 283 -35.06 4.14 -4.40
C ARG A 283 -34.88 2.61 -4.38
N LEU A 284 -34.24 2.07 -3.33
CA LEU A 284 -34.09 0.62 -3.15
C LEU A 284 -35.42 -0.05 -2.78
N ALA A 285 -36.22 0.58 -1.91
CA ALA A 285 -37.55 0.07 -1.55
C ALA A 285 -38.52 0.01 -2.76
N LEU A 286 -38.46 0.99 -3.67
CA LEU A 286 -39.27 0.98 -4.89
C LEU A 286 -38.85 -0.11 -5.89
N LYS A 287 -37.55 -0.43 -5.98
CA LYS A 287 -37.04 -1.50 -6.85
C LYS A 287 -37.44 -2.89 -6.36
N GLN A 288 -37.44 -3.13 -5.05
CA GLN A 288 -37.90 -4.40 -4.48
C GLN A 288 -39.41 -4.59 -4.67
N LYS A 289 -40.23 -3.53 -4.52
CA LYS A 289 -41.68 -3.61 -4.72
C LYS A 289 -42.08 -3.88 -6.19
N ARG A 290 -41.24 -3.51 -7.17
CA ARG A 290 -41.45 -3.84 -8.58
C ARG A 290 -41.10 -5.29 -8.92
N ARG A 291 -40.12 -5.90 -8.26
CA ARG A 291 -39.76 -7.31 -8.48
C ARG A 291 -40.79 -8.31 -7.92
N ALA A 292 -41.51 -7.94 -6.87
CA ALA A 292 -42.53 -8.81 -6.27
C ALA A 292 -43.84 -8.93 -7.07
N ARG A 293 -44.04 -8.14 -8.14
CA ARG A 293 -45.28 -8.16 -8.95
C ARG A 293 -45.21 -9.01 -10.22
N THR A 294 -44.06 -9.59 -10.55
CA THR A 294 -43.83 -10.27 -11.84
C THR A 294 -43.82 -11.79 -11.78
N THR A 295 -44.16 -12.42 -10.66
CA THR A 295 -44.19 -13.88 -10.54
C THR A 295 -45.56 -14.37 -10.08
N HIS A 296 -46.48 -14.53 -11.03
CA HIS A 296 -47.62 -15.44 -10.87
C HIS A 296 -48.06 -15.95 -12.25
N PRO A 297 -47.69 -17.18 -12.65
CA PRO A 297 -48.33 -17.85 -13.76
C PRO A 297 -49.60 -18.54 -13.26
N GLN A 298 -50.69 -18.36 -14.02
CA GLN A 298 -51.92 -19.12 -13.94
C GLN A 298 -51.64 -20.59 -14.34
N ALA A 299 -52.11 -21.55 -13.55
CA ALA A 299 -52.35 -22.90 -14.01
C ALA A 299 -53.80 -23.28 -13.65
N ARG A 300 -54.61 -23.33 -14.71
CA ARG A 300 -56.02 -23.72 -14.74
C ARG A 300 -56.18 -25.22 -14.52
N LEU A 301 -57.22 -25.56 -13.76
CA LEU A 301 -58.26 -26.57 -14.03
C LEU A 301 -57.90 -27.72 -14.99
N HIS A 302 -58.00 -28.95 -14.49
CA HIS A 302 -58.77 -29.99 -15.18
C HIS A 302 -59.50 -30.88 -14.17
N LEU A 303 -60.83 -30.88 -14.29
CA LEU A 303 -61.77 -31.84 -13.74
C LEU A 303 -61.64 -33.17 -14.50
N ALA A 304 -61.69 -34.28 -13.77
CA ALA A 304 -62.55 -35.44 -14.01
C ALA A 304 -62.51 -36.34 -12.76
#